data_AF-A0A9P7EW92-F1
#
_entry.id   AF-A0A9P7EW92-F1
#
_cell.length_a   1.000
_cell.length_b   1.000
_cell.length_c   1.000
_cell.angle_alpha   90.00
_cell.angle_beta   90.00
_cell.angle_gamma   90.00
#
_symmetry.space_group_name_H-M   'P 1'
#
loop_
_entity.id
_entity.type
_entity.pdbx_description
1 polymer ?
#
loop_
_entity_poly.entity_id
_entity_poly.type
_entity_poly.pdbx_seq_one_letter_code
_entity_poly.pdbx_strand_id
1 'polypeptide(L)' 'NDFLFPAMSANSVMHPGQPISHDTVQKWINESTTGAGIHGNFLTHCFHQGGAQYWFMFAPVGQWWTLAKVCWWGG' A
#
# COMPACT_ATOMS: atom_id res chain seq x y z
N ASN A 1 -21.56 3.69 -10.01
CA ASN A 1 -21.02 2.55 -9.24
C ASN A 1 -19.58 2.47 -9.66
N ASP A 2 -18.74 3.26 -8.99
CA ASP A 2 -17.43 3.63 -9.50
C ASP A 2 -16.37 3.26 -8.45
N PHE A 3 -15.23 2.76 -8.90
CA PHE A 3 -14.13 2.43 -8.01
C PHE A 3 -13.29 3.68 -7.72
N LEU A 4 -12.86 3.83 -6.46
CA LEU A 4 -11.96 4.93 -6.04
C LEU A 4 -10.62 4.90 -6.81
N PHE A 5 -10.14 3.71 -7.15
CA PHE A 5 -8.96 3.46 -7.97
C PHE A 5 -9.37 2.68 -9.22
N PRO A 6 -9.78 3.38 -10.30
CA PRO A 6 -10.24 2.72 -11.49
C PRO A 6 -9.09 2.18 -12.34
N ALA A 7 -9.38 1.21 -13.20
CA ALA A 7 -8.45 0.75 -14.21
C ALA A 7 -8.12 1.89 -15.17
N MET A 8 -6.85 1.98 -15.58
CA MET A 8 -6.38 2.93 -16.57
C MET A 8 -5.75 2.17 -17.73
N SER A 9 -6.19 2.47 -18.94
CA SER A 9 -5.63 1.91 -20.16
C SER A 9 -4.35 2.66 -20.58
N ALA A 10 -3.57 2.06 -21.46
CA ALA A 10 -2.29 2.62 -21.93
C ALA A 10 -2.43 4.00 -22.62
N ASN A 11 -3.60 4.32 -23.15
CA ASN A 11 -3.95 5.64 -23.70
C ASN A 11 -4.48 6.63 -22.64
N SER A 12 -4.22 6.39 -21.36
CA SER A 12 -4.60 7.24 -20.22
C SER A 12 -6.11 7.45 -20.05
N VAL A 13 -6.92 6.56 -20.61
CA VAL A 13 -8.37 6.56 -20.40
C VAL A 13 -8.68 5.81 -19.09
N MET A 14 -9.48 6.44 -18.23
CA MET A 14 -9.96 5.81 -17.00
C MET A 14 -11.24 5.03 -17.26
N HIS A 15 -11.36 3.87 -16.62
CA HIS A 15 -12.56 3.03 -16.66
C HIS A 15 -13.19 2.96 -15.26
N PRO A 16 -14.07 3.91 -14.88
CA PRO A 16 -14.61 4.02 -13.52
C PRO A 16 -15.30 2.76 -12.99
N GLY A 17 -15.94 1.98 -13.88
CA GLY A 17 -16.63 0.74 -13.54
C GLY A 17 -15.73 -0.50 -13.45
N GLN A 18 -14.40 -0.35 -13.56
CA GLN A 18 -13.44 -1.44 -13.45
C GLN A 18 -12.39 -1.06 -12.39
N PRO A 19 -12.09 -1.94 -11.42
CA PRO A 19 -11.04 -1.66 -10.45
C PRO A 19 -9.67 -1.81 -11.11
N ILE A 20 -8.68 -1.10 -10.60
CA ILE A 20 -7.28 -1.35 -10.95
C ILE A 20 -6.90 -2.81 -10.64
N SER A 21 -6.09 -3.43 -11.52
CA SER A 21 -5.64 -4.81 -11.31
C SER A 21 -4.53 -4.88 -10.26
N HIS A 22 -4.47 -6.02 -9.55
CA HIS A 22 -3.39 -6.31 -8.61
C HIS A 22 -2.00 -6.25 -9.28
N ASP A 23 -1.88 -6.79 -10.49
CA ASP A 23 -0.62 -6.81 -11.25
C ASP A 23 -0.15 -5.40 -11.61
N THR A 24 -1.09 -4.49 -11.91
CA THR A 24 -0.77 -3.07 -12.13
C THR A 24 -0.18 -2.45 -10.87
N VAL A 25 -0.78 -2.69 -9.70
CA VAL A 25 -0.27 -2.17 -8.43
C VAL A 25 1.12 -2.74 -8.13
N GLN A 26 1.32 -4.04 -8.32
CA GLN A 26 2.61 -4.69 -8.10
C GLN A 26 3.69 -4.14 -9.04
N LYS A 27 3.35 -3.89 -10.31
CA LYS A 27 4.25 -3.24 -11.27
C LYS A 27 4.68 -1.85 -10.79
N TRP A 28 3.73 -1.02 -10.35
CA TRP A 28 4.04 0.33 -9.84
C TRP A 28 4.90 0.31 -8.58
N ILE A 29 4.70 -0.66 -7.69
CA ILE A 29 5.58 -0.87 -6.52
C ILE A 29 7.01 -1.14 -6.98
N ASN A 30 7.20 -2.08 -7.91
CA ASN A 30 8.53 -2.45 -8.41
C ASN A 30 9.23 -1.27 -9.11
N GLU A 31 8.50 -0.51 -9.93
CA GLU A 31 9.02 0.68 -10.60
C GLU A 31 9.44 1.75 -9.58
N SER A 32 8.63 1.97 -8.55
CA SER A 32 8.88 2.96 -7.50
C SER A 32 10.08 2.60 -6.63
N THR A 33 10.19 1.34 -6.18
CA THR A 33 11.33 0.90 -5.35
C THR A 33 12.63 0.91 -6.14
N THR A 34 12.58 0.49 -7.40
CA THR A 34 13.72 0.58 -8.32
C THR A 34 14.16 2.03 -8.53
N GLY A 35 13.20 2.93 -8.81
CA GLY A 35 13.47 4.37 -8.97
C GLY A 35 14.04 5.03 -7.72
N ALA A 36 13.68 4.53 -6.53
CA ALA A 36 14.21 4.99 -5.25
C ALA A 36 15.55 4.33 -4.86
N GLY A 37 16.08 3.39 -5.65
CA GLY A 37 17.30 2.64 -5.30
C GLY A 37 17.14 1.68 -4.12
N ILE A 38 15.90 1.29 -3.80
CA ILE A 38 15.59 0.36 -2.72
C ILE A 38 15.65 -1.06 -3.26
N HIS A 39 16.63 -1.83 -2.80
CA HIS A 39 16.82 -3.21 -3.24
C HIS A 39 15.95 -4.18 -2.43
N GLY A 40 15.23 -5.06 -3.13
CA GLY A 40 14.42 -6.11 -2.52
C GLY A 40 13.12 -6.37 -3.27
N ASN A 41 12.42 -7.46 -2.90
CA ASN A 41 11.11 -7.79 -3.42
C ASN A 41 10.04 -7.27 -2.46
N PHE A 42 9.33 -6.22 -2.87
CA PHE A 42 8.28 -5.60 -2.06
C PHE A 42 6.91 -5.92 -2.63
N LEU A 43 6.00 -6.36 -1.77
CA LEU A 43 4.60 -6.59 -2.09
C LEU A 43 3.74 -5.55 -1.37
N THR A 44 2.48 -5.42 -1.79
CA THR A 44 1.47 -4.63 -1.08
C THR A 44 1.43 -4.95 0.43
N HIS A 45 1.55 -6.24 0.78
CA HIS A 45 1.61 -6.72 2.16
C HIS A 45 2.78 -6.10 2.96
N CYS A 46 3.94 -5.88 2.34
CA CYS A 46 5.10 -5.29 2.99
C CYS A 46 4.80 -3.86 3.46
N PHE A 47 4.06 -3.08 2.68
CA PHE A 47 3.70 -1.71 3.06
C PHE A 47 2.61 -1.65 4.14
N HIS A 48 1.66 -2.59 4.12
CA HIS A 48 0.70 -2.73 5.21
C HIS A 48 1.40 -3.07 6.54
N GLN A 49 2.29 -4.07 6.52
CA GLN A 49 3.04 -4.47 7.71
C GLN A 49 4.04 -3.41 8.16
N GLY A 50 4.81 -2.84 7.24
CA GLY A 50 5.81 -1.81 7.53
C GLY A 50 5.17 -0.52 8.05
N GLY A 51 4.01 -0.13 7.52
CA GLY A 51 3.25 1.01 8.03
C GLY A 51 2.77 0.77 9.47
N ALA A 52 2.25 -0.43 9.77
CA ALA A 52 1.91 -0.79 11.14
C ALA A 52 3.13 -0.76 12.06
N GLN A 53 4.24 -1.41 11.67
CA GLN A 53 5.49 -1.40 12.43
C GLN A 53 5.98 0.03 12.69
N TYR A 54 5.89 0.92 11.70
CA TYR A 54 6.21 2.33 11.88
C TYR A 54 5.43 2.95 13.03
N TRP A 55 4.10 2.83 13.04
CA TRP A 55 3.28 3.44 14.09
C TRP A 55 3.47 2.80 15.47
N PHE A 56 3.82 1.52 15.56
CA PHE A 56 4.04 0.86 16.85
C PHE A 56 5.47 1.05 17.40
N MET A 57 6.47 1.23 16.54
CA MET A 57 7.88 1.16 16.94
C MET A 57 8.72 2.38 16.56
N PHE A 58 8.44 3.03 15.42
CA PHE A 58 9.34 4.01 14.81
C PHE A 58 8.80 5.44 14.74
N ALA A 59 7.49 5.65 14.96
CA ALA A 59 6.91 6.99 15.01
C ALA A 59 7.57 7.84 16.13
N PRO A 60 7.42 9.17 16.10
CA PRO A 60 7.86 10.00 17.24
C PRO A 60 7.12 9.64 18.54
N VAL A 61 7.77 9.86 19.67
CA VAL A 61 7.15 9.70 21.00
C VAL A 61 5.88 10.57 21.09
N GLY A 62 4.78 9.96 21.52
CA GLY A 62 3.45 10.60 21.55
C GLY A 62 2.60 10.37 20.30
N GLN A 63 3.16 9.83 19.22
CA GLN A 63 2.41 9.40 18.03
C GLN A 63 2.29 7.88 17.90
N TRP A 64 2.93 7.13 18.79
CA TRP A 64 2.85 5.68 18.82
C TRP A 64 1.42 5.20 18.97
N TRP A 65 1.08 4.16 18.21
CA TRP A 65 -0.14 3.43 18.46
C TRP A 65 0.09 2.54 19.67
N THR A 66 -0.72 2.73 20.70
CA THR A 66 -0.77 1.80 21.83
C THR A 66 -1.41 0.49 21.38
N LEU A 67 -1.08 -0.62 22.02
CA LEU A 67 -1.75 -1.91 21.76
C LEU A 67 -3.27 -1.85 21.94
N ALA A 68 -3.80 -0.91 22.72
CA ALA A 68 -5.23 -0.65 22.84
C ALA A 68 -5.92 -0.26 21.51
N LYS A 69 -5.18 0.17 20.47
CA LYS A 69 -5.72 0.38 19.13
C LYS A 69 -5.94 -0.92 18.35
N VAL A 70 -5.31 -2.01 18.79
CA VAL A 70 -5.41 -3.33 18.15
C VAL A 70 -6.63 -4.05 18.71
N CYS A 71 -7.83 -3.63 18.30
CA CYS A 71 -9.06 -4.24 18.81
C CYS A 71 -9.46 -5.54 18.07
N TRP A 72 -8.87 -5.84 16.90
CA TRP A 72 -9.37 -6.88 15.99
C TRP A 72 -8.29 -7.60 15.17
N TRP A 73 -7.06 -7.75 15.69
CA TRP A 73 -5.99 -8.47 14.97
C TRP A 73 -5.78 -9.92 15.47
N GLY A 74 -6.63 -10.39 16.38
CA GLY A 74 -6.71 -11.81 16.72
C GLY A 74 -7.48 -12.55 15.63
N GLY A 75 -6.81 -13.47 14.94
CA GLY A 75 -7.48 -14.52 14.17
C GLY A 75 -8.19 -15.50 15.09
#